data_AF-A0A530JZQ2-F1
#
_entry.id   AF-A0A530JZQ2-F1
#
_cell.length_a   1.000
_cell.length_b   1.000
_cell.length_c   1.000
_cell.angle_alpha   90.00
_cell.angle_beta   90.00
_cell.angle_gamma   90.00
#
_symmetry.space_group_name_H-M   'P 1'
#
loop_
_entity.id
_entity.type
_entity.pdbx_description
1 polymer ?
#
loop_
_entity_poly.entity_id
_entity_poly.type
_entity_poly.pdbx_seq_one_letter_code
_entity_poly.pdbx_strand_id
1 'polypeptide(L)'
;MVAGPLPAPSGPGKDRLRLWIRLLRASRTIEAELRERLKKEFNTTLPRFDVMAALYRAPEGMLMSDLSRFLLVSNGNVTGIVDRLVS
;
A
#
# COMPACT_ATOMS: atom_id res chain seq x y z
N MET A 1 -11.51 8.16 47.52
CA MET A 1 -11.05 7.51 46.27
C MET A 1 -9.64 8.01 45.99
N VAL A 2 -8.62 7.17 46.17
CA VAL A 2 -7.22 7.54 45.88
C VAL A 2 -7.05 7.52 44.37
N ALA A 3 -6.77 8.68 43.77
CA ALA A 3 -6.38 8.77 42.37
C ALA A 3 -5.10 7.95 42.19
N GLY A 4 -5.16 6.89 41.39
CA GLY A 4 -3.97 6.13 40.99
C GLY A 4 -2.99 7.05 40.25
N PRO A 5 -1.68 6.71 40.23
CA PRO A 5 -0.67 7.54 39.59
C PRO A 5 -1.06 7.79 38.13
N LEU A 6 -0.98 9.05 37.69
CA LEU A 6 -1.09 9.38 36.26
C LEU A 6 -0.03 8.55 35.51
N PRO A 7 -0.38 7.90 34.38
CA PRO A 7 0.59 7.14 33.61
C PRO A 7 1.76 8.04 33.25
N ALA A 8 2.97 7.60 33.57
CA ALA A 8 4.18 8.34 33.29
C ALA A 8 4.21 8.72 31.79
N PRO A 9 4.58 9.97 31.45
CA PRO A 9 4.62 10.41 30.07
C PRO A 9 5.51 9.47 29.28
N SER A 10 4.98 8.93 28.18
CA SER A 10 5.77 8.11 27.27
C SER A 10 6.91 8.97 26.75
N GLY A 11 8.15 8.49 26.87
CA GLY A 11 9.27 9.17 26.23
C GLY A 11 9.00 9.34 24.73
N PRO A 12 9.57 10.37 24.06
CA PRO A 12 9.25 10.73 22.68
C PRO A 12 9.36 9.56 21.67
N GLY A 13 10.22 8.56 21.95
CA GLY A 13 10.30 7.33 21.16
C GLY A 13 9.06 6.42 21.25
N LYS A 14 8.44 6.29 22.44
CA LYS A 14 7.23 5.49 22.64
C LYS A 14 6.01 6.10 21.94
N ASP A 15 5.87 7.42 21.99
CA ASP A 15 4.78 8.13 21.31
C ASP A 15 4.95 8.08 19.79
N ARG A 16 6.18 8.26 19.29
CA ARG A 16 6.49 8.10 17.86
C ARG A 16 6.17 6.68 17.37
N LEU A 17 6.54 5.64 18.10
CA LEU A 17 6.21 4.26 17.76
C LEU A 17 4.70 4.02 17.76
N ARG A 18 3.98 4.52 18.77
CA ARG A 18 2.52 4.39 18.85
C ARG A 18 1.84 5.05 17.65
N LEU A 19 2.32 6.23 17.24
CA LEU A 19 1.82 6.92 16.05
C LEU A 19 2.07 6.08 14.78
N TRP A 20 3.29 5.58 14.59
CA TRP A 20 3.62 4.71 13.44
C TRP A 20 2.74 3.46 13.37
N ILE A 21 2.50 2.80 14.50
CA ILE A 21 1.61 1.62 14.54
C ILE A 21 0.17 2.00 14.17
N ARG A 22 -0.33 3.16 14.63
CA ARG A 22 -1.67 3.64 14.27
C ARG A 22 -1.78 3.94 12.78
N LEU A 23 -0.78 4.60 12.19
CA LEU A 23 -0.72 4.86 10.75
C LEU A 23 -0.67 3.56 9.94
N LEU A 24 0.17 2.61 10.35
CA LEU A 24 0.28 1.30 9.69
C LEU A 24 -1.05 0.53 9.75
N ARG A 25 -1.76 0.56 10.89
CA ARG A 25 -3.09 -0.07 11.00
C ARG A 25 -4.10 0.60 10.09
N ALA A 26 -4.15 1.94 10.08
CA ALA A 26 -5.05 2.68 9.21
C ALA A 26 -4.79 2.37 7.73
N SER A 27 -3.52 2.38 7.29
CA SER A 27 -3.13 2.01 5.92
C SER A 27 -3.59 0.60 5.55
N ARG A 28 -3.34 -0.39 6.44
CA ARG A 28 -3.76 -1.78 6.20
C ARG A 28 -5.27 -1.93 6.10
N THR A 29 -6.03 -1.23 6.93
CA THR A 29 -7.50 -1.25 6.87
C THR A 29 -8.01 -0.68 5.56
N ILE A 30 -7.45 0.45 5.11
CA ILE A 30 -7.83 1.08 3.84
C ILE A 30 -7.47 0.17 2.65
N GLU A 31 -6.25 -0.40 2.64
CA GLU A 31 -5.81 -1.31 1.58
C GLU A 31 -6.66 -2.58 1.51
N ALA A 32 -7.04 -3.15 2.66
CA ALA A 32 -7.88 -4.36 2.70
C ALA A 32 -9.25 -4.08 2.07
N GLU A 33 -9.89 -2.97 2.44
CA GLU A 33 -11.16 -2.56 1.86
C GLU A 33 -11.04 -2.31 0.35
N LEU A 34 -9.99 -1.62 -0.08
CA LEU A 34 -9.78 -1.35 -1.51
C LEU A 34 -9.58 -2.64 -2.31
N ARG A 35 -8.81 -3.60 -1.79
CA ARG A 35 -8.61 -4.91 -2.42
C ARG A 35 -9.91 -5.68 -2.58
N GLU A 36 -10.77 -5.67 -1.55
CA GLU A 36 -12.06 -6.32 -1.60
C GLU A 36 -12.99 -5.69 -2.64
N ARG A 37 -13.05 -4.35 -2.70
CA ARG A 37 -13.83 -3.63 -3.73
C ARG A 37 -13.32 -3.90 -5.13
N LEU A 38 -12.01 -3.78 -5.36
CA LEU A 38 -11.40 -4.07 -6.67
C LEU A 38 -11.70 -5.49 -7.14
N LYS A 39 -11.67 -6.46 -6.22
CA LYS A 39 -11.99 -7.85 -6.53
C LYS A 39 -13.48 -8.03 -6.85
N LYS A 40 -14.38 -7.48 -6.02
CA LYS A 40 -15.84 -7.70 -6.15
C LYS A 40 -16.44 -6.94 -7.33
N GLU A 41 -16.04 -5.70 -7.53
CA GLU A 41 -16.66 -4.80 -8.50
C GLU A 41 -15.98 -4.85 -9.87
N PHE A 42 -14.68 -5.15 -9.91
CA PHE A 42 -13.87 -5.03 -11.14
C PHE A 42 -13.08 -6.30 -11.50
N ASN A 43 -13.20 -7.38 -10.71
CA ASN A 43 -12.45 -8.63 -10.89
C ASN A 43 -10.93 -8.41 -11.05
N THR A 44 -10.38 -7.42 -10.34
CA THR A 44 -8.97 -7.06 -10.41
C THR A 44 -8.32 -7.04 -9.03
N THR A 45 -7.01 -6.81 -9.01
CA THR A 45 -6.24 -6.68 -7.76
C THR A 45 -5.56 -5.33 -7.71
N LEU A 46 -5.23 -4.88 -6.50
CA LEU A 46 -4.55 -3.61 -6.30
C LEU A 46 -3.24 -3.49 -7.13
N PRO A 47 -2.34 -4.50 -7.16
CA PRO A 47 -1.14 -4.40 -8.01
C PRO A 47 -1.42 -4.31 -9.51
N ARG A 48 -2.46 -4.99 -10.01
CA ARG A 48 -2.88 -4.89 -11.41
C ARG A 48 -3.41 -3.50 -11.73
N PHE A 49 -4.24 -2.95 -10.83
CA PHE A 49 -4.74 -1.59 -10.94
C PHE A 49 -3.59 -0.58 -10.95
N ASP A 50 -2.62 -0.72 -10.06
CA ASP A 50 -1.50 0.23 -9.96
C ASP A 50 -0.66 0.26 -11.25
N VAL A 51 -0.43 -0.89 -11.89
CA VAL A 51 0.20 -0.98 -13.21
C VAL A 51 -0.61 -0.23 -14.26
N MET A 52 -1.92 -0.50 -14.36
CA MET A 52 -2.79 0.16 -15.34
C MET A 52 -2.87 1.67 -15.10
N ALA A 53 -2.93 2.11 -13.84
CA ALA A 53 -2.95 3.53 -13.48
C ALA A 53 -1.62 4.22 -13.79
N ALA A 54 -0.48 3.52 -13.65
CA ALA A 54 0.82 4.04 -14.05
C ALA A 54 0.90 4.22 -15.58
N LEU A 55 0.48 3.22 -16.34
CA LEU A 55 0.43 3.28 -17.81
C LEU A 55 -0.57 4.33 -18.32
N TYR A 56 -1.71 4.49 -17.65
CA TYR A 56 -2.69 5.53 -17.99
C TYR A 56 -2.09 6.95 -17.87
N ARG A 57 -1.16 7.16 -16.94
CA ARG A 57 -0.47 8.45 -16.76
C ARG A 57 0.70 8.66 -17.73
N ALA A 58 1.15 7.61 -18.42
CA ALA A 58 2.27 7.62 -19.36
C ALA A 58 1.80 7.06 -20.72
N PRO A 59 1.05 7.85 -21.52
CA PRO A 59 0.39 7.38 -22.74
C PRO A 59 1.37 6.90 -23.83
N GLU A 60 2.60 7.38 -23.84
CA GLU A 60 3.72 6.91 -24.67
C GLU A 60 4.27 5.53 -24.25
N GLY A 61 3.80 4.98 -23.13
CA GLY A 61 4.29 3.75 -22.55
C GLY A 61 5.42 3.98 -21.55
N MET A 62 5.81 2.92 -20.85
CA MET A 62 6.84 2.96 -19.80
C MET A 62 7.74 1.73 -19.90
N LEU A 63 9.05 1.91 -19.72
CA LEU A 63 9.96 0.78 -19.61
C LEU A 63 9.67 -0.02 -18.33
N MET A 64 9.92 -1.33 -18.36
CA MET A 64 9.73 -2.19 -17.18
C MET A 64 10.53 -1.73 -15.95
N SER A 65 11.75 -1.21 -16.18
CA SER A 65 12.61 -0.64 -15.13
C SER A 65 12.06 0.63 -14.50
N ASP A 66 11.28 1.39 -15.26
CA ASP A 66 10.64 2.61 -14.77
C ASP A 66 9.35 2.27 -14.03
N LEU A 67 8.60 1.29 -14.54
CA LEU A 67 7.39 0.78 -13.91
C LEU A 67 7.71 0.14 -12.54
N SER A 68 8.76 -0.67 -12.44
CA SER A 68 9.18 -1.29 -11.18
C SER A 68 9.63 -0.27 -10.14
N ARG A 69 10.38 0.75 -10.56
CA ARG A 69 10.79 1.88 -9.72
C ARG A 69 9.60 2.70 -9.25
N PHE A 70 8.65 2.98 -10.15
CA PHE A 70 7.44 3.74 -9.82
C PHE A 70 6.54 3.00 -8.83
N LEU A 71 6.38 1.69 -9.01
CA LEU A 71 5.55 0.86 -8.14
C LEU A 71 6.26 0.40 -6.85
N LEU A 72 7.54 0.74 -6.69
CA LEU A 72 8.38 0.32 -5.56
C LEU A 72 8.41 -1.21 -5.39
N VAL A 73 8.49 -1.94 -6.50
CA VAL A 73 8.58 -3.40 -6.50
C VAL A 73 9.79 -3.89 -7.30
N SER A 74 10.17 -5.15 -7.11
CA SER A 74 11.24 -5.76 -7.91
C SER A 74 10.83 -5.93 -9.37
N ASN A 75 11.81 -5.95 -10.27
CA ASN A 75 11.59 -6.22 -11.70
C ASN A 75 10.84 -7.55 -11.91
N GLY A 76 11.22 -8.61 -11.19
CA GLY A 76 10.54 -9.91 -11.28
C GLY A 76 9.08 -9.88 -10.81
N ASN A 77 8.74 -9.06 -9.80
CA ASN A 77 7.36 -8.89 -9.38
C ASN A 77 6.54 -8.12 -10.43
N VAL A 78 7.09 -7.06 -11.04
CA VAL A 78 6.42 -6.35 -12.14
C VAL A 78 6.12 -7.30 -13.29
N THR A 79 7.11 -8.06 -13.75
CA THR A 79 6.92 -9.02 -14.84
C THR A 79 5.78 -9.98 -14.54
N GLY A 80 5.77 -10.61 -13.35
CA GLY A 80 4.67 -11.50 -12.98
C GLY A 80 3.30 -10.82 -12.83
N ILE A 81 3.24 -9.53 -12.48
CA ILE A 81 1.97 -8.77 -12.47
C ILE A 81 1.49 -8.51 -13.89
N VAL A 82 2.39 -8.05 -14.77
CA VAL A 82 2.08 -7.75 -16.17
C VAL A 82 1.67 -9.01 -16.92
N ASP A 83 2.37 -10.13 -16.74
CA ASP A 83 2.02 -11.41 -17.36
C ASP A 83 0.58 -11.81 -17.03
N ARG A 84 0.16 -11.63 -15.76
CA ARG A 84 -1.21 -11.89 -15.30
C ARG A 84 -2.25 -10.85 -15.74
N LEU A 85 -1.82 -9.74 -16.34
CA LEU A 85 -2.71 -8.72 -16.93
C LEU A 85 -3.01 -9.03 -18.39
N VAL A 86 -2.04 -9.61 -19.11
CA VAL A 86 -2.17 -9.93 -20.54
C VAL A 86 -2.63 -11.36 -20.80
N SER A 87 -2.56 -12.25 -19.80
CA SER A 87 -3.13 -13.61 -19.81
C SER A 87 -4.61 -13.61 -19.49
#